data_AF-A0A379X3I4-F1
#
_entry.id   AF-A0A379X3I4-F1
#
_cell.length_a   1.000
_cell.length_b   1.000
_cell.length_c   1.000
_cell.angle_alpha   90.00
_cell.angle_beta   90.00
_cell.angle_gamma   90.00
#
_symmetry.space_group_name_H-M   'P 1'
#
loop_
_entity.id
_entity.type
_entity.pdbx_description
1 polymer ?
#
loop_
_entity_poly.entity_id
_entity_poly.type
_entity_poly.pdbx_seq_one_letter_code
_entity_poly.pdbx_strand_id
1 'polypeptide(L)'
;MKITLLVPVSGGRCRFGMNALTHSRQRYQRNLRFYADEPQLRVGGPTWHWVREGILAGEQVLAGASDDTTPTLLIQAEEERVVDNRTHDRFCEIRAAAGYPCEGGKPLVIKGAYHEILF
;
A
#
# COMPACT_ATOMS: atom_id res chain seq x y z
N MET A 1 -11.07 -4.71 -3.02
CA MET A 1 -10.22 -3.53 -2.79
C MET A 1 -10.95 -2.54 -1.89
N LYS A 2 -10.58 -2.46 -0.60
CA LYS A 2 -11.17 -1.52 0.36
C LYS A 2 -10.21 -0.33 0.48
N ILE A 3 -10.42 0.71 -0.32
CA ILE A 3 -9.60 1.92 -0.26
C ILE A 3 -9.94 2.65 1.05
N THR A 4 -9.17 2.40 2.10
CA THR A 4 -9.27 3.15 3.35
C THR A 4 -8.38 4.40 3.22
N LEU A 5 -9.02 5.52 2.90
CA LEU A 5 -8.39 6.83 2.88
C LEU A 5 -8.10 7.30 4.31
N LEU A 6 -6.84 7.28 4.70
CA LEU A 6 -6.39 7.83 5.98
C LEU A 6 -5.70 9.18 5.81
N VAL A 7 -6.36 10.10 5.13
CA VAL A 7 -6.20 11.52 5.43
C VAL A 7 -7.60 12.15 5.38
N PRO A 8 -8.15 12.63 6.50
CA PRO A 8 -9.46 13.28 6.48
C PRO A 8 -9.37 14.58 5.70
N VAL A 9 -10.30 14.76 4.77
CA VAL A 9 -10.51 15.97 3.93
C VAL A 9 -10.93 17.19 4.78
N SER A 10 -11.03 17.05 6.09
CA SER A 10 -11.59 18.05 7.00
C SER A 10 -10.70 18.31 8.22
N GLY A 11 -9.44 18.72 8.01
CA GLY A 11 -8.60 19.40 9.04
C GLY A 11 -8.39 18.71 10.41
N GLY A 12 -8.92 17.50 10.61
CA GLY A 12 -8.95 16.80 11.88
C GLY A 12 -7.80 15.82 11.97
N ARG A 13 -6.88 16.02 12.91
CA ARG A 13 -5.81 15.07 13.22
C ARG A 13 -6.40 13.68 13.50
N CYS A 14 -6.13 12.69 12.64
CA CYS A 14 -6.43 11.29 12.96
C CYS A 14 -5.55 10.88 14.12
N ARG A 15 -6.11 10.63 15.31
CA ARG A 15 -5.35 10.31 16.54
C ARG A 15 -4.45 9.09 16.30
N PHE A 16 -3.27 9.05 16.91
CA PHE A 16 -2.30 7.97 16.73
C PHE A 16 -2.91 6.56 16.83
N GLY A 17 -3.79 6.31 17.82
CA GLY A 17 -4.43 4.99 18.00
C GLY A 17 -5.41 4.57 16.89
N MET A 18 -5.78 5.47 15.98
CA MET A 18 -6.61 5.16 14.79
C MET A 18 -5.80 5.17 13.49
N ASN A 19 -4.49 5.42 13.58
CA ASN A 19 -3.61 5.40 12.42
C ASN A 19 -3.40 3.93 11.98
N ALA A 20 -3.70 3.63 10.72
CA ALA A 20 -3.43 2.31 10.13
C ALA A 20 -2.18 2.28 9.24
N LEU A 21 -1.40 3.36 9.22
CA LEU A 21 -0.21 3.50 8.40
C LEU A 21 1.05 3.05 9.14
N THR A 22 1.18 3.45 10.41
CA THR A 22 2.38 3.22 11.24
C THR A 22 2.01 2.95 12.70
N HIS A 23 2.71 1.98 13.30
CA HIS A 23 2.65 1.70 14.73
C HIS A 23 3.70 2.49 15.52
N SER A 24 4.52 3.32 14.87
CA SER A 24 5.56 4.10 15.56
C SER A 24 5.06 5.50 15.87
N ARG A 25 4.96 5.82 17.17
CA ARG A 25 4.55 7.14 17.63
C ARG A 25 5.51 8.24 17.16
N GLN A 26 6.80 7.93 17.09
CA GLN A 26 7.83 8.85 16.63
C GLN A 26 7.65 9.17 15.14
N ARG A 27 7.44 8.16 14.29
CA ARG A 27 7.19 8.35 12.85
C ARG A 27 5.88 9.10 12.60
N TYR A 28 4.82 8.73 13.31
CA TYR A 28 3.56 9.47 13.27
C TYR A 28 3.72 10.96 13.62
N GLN A 29 4.47 11.27 14.69
CA GLN A 29 4.74 12.66 15.08
C GLN A 29 5.59 13.40 14.04
N ARG A 30 6.62 12.74 13.48
CA ARG A 30 7.44 13.29 12.39
C ARG A 30 6.57 13.64 11.19
N ASN A 31 5.71 12.72 10.74
CA ASN A 31 4.83 12.94 9.58
C ASN A 31 3.85 14.09 9.83
N LEU A 32 3.28 14.20 11.04
CA LEU A 32 2.44 15.34 11.41
C LEU A 32 3.18 16.68 11.36
N ARG A 33 4.45 16.72 11.77
CA ARG A 33 5.27 17.95 11.71
C ARG A 33 5.54 18.35 10.26
N PHE A 34 5.89 17.41 9.38
CA PHE A 34 6.08 17.72 7.95
C PHE A 34 4.87 18.44 7.33
N TYR A 35 3.65 17.97 7.62
CA TYR A 35 2.45 18.64 7.10
C TYR A 35 2.13 19.97 7.78
N ALA A 36 2.64 20.21 8.99
CA ALA A 36 2.46 21.47 9.70
C ALA A 36 3.46 22.53 9.21
N ASP A 37 4.71 22.12 9.00
CA ASP A 37 5.80 22.97 8.58
C ASP A 37 5.67 23.34 7.08
N GLU A 38 5.19 22.41 6.24
CA GLU A 38 5.01 22.60 4.80
C GLU A 38 3.56 22.30 4.37
N PRO A 39 2.59 23.21 4.64
CA PRO A 39 1.17 22.97 4.36
C PRO A 39 0.84 22.63 2.91
N GLN A 40 1.66 23.08 1.96
CA GLN A 40 1.53 22.81 0.53
C GLN A 40 1.78 21.34 0.15
N LEU A 41 2.39 20.53 1.02
CA LEU A 41 2.54 19.08 0.80
C LEU A 41 1.23 18.31 1.01
N ARG A 42 0.20 18.94 1.58
CA ARG A 42 -1.08 18.27 1.84
C ARG A 42 -1.83 18.09 0.52
N VAL A 43 -2.08 16.83 0.19
CA VAL A 43 -2.98 16.47 -0.90
C VAL A 43 -4.38 16.25 -0.33
N GLY A 44 -5.39 16.72 -1.04
CA GLY A 44 -6.78 16.42 -0.70
C GLY A 44 -7.11 14.93 -0.84
N GLY A 45 -8.34 14.56 -0.48
CA GLY A 45 -8.83 13.21 -0.78
C GLY A 45 -8.86 12.95 -2.30
N PRO A 46 -8.80 11.68 -2.73
CA PRO A 46 -8.83 11.33 -4.13
C PRO A 46 -10.18 11.67 -4.74
N THR A 47 -10.16 11.99 -6.02
CA THR A 47 -11.38 12.15 -6.81
C THR A 47 -11.95 10.77 -7.18
N TRP A 48 -13.23 10.73 -7.56
CA TRP A 48 -13.86 9.51 -8.06
C TRP A 48 -13.14 8.93 -9.29
N HIS A 49 -12.63 9.81 -10.14
CA HIS A 49 -11.84 9.39 -11.29
C HIS A 49 -10.55 8.69 -10.85
N TRP A 50 -9.83 9.25 -9.87
CA TRP A 50 -8.60 8.62 -9.36
C TRP A 50 -8.87 7.24 -8.71
N VAL A 51 -9.98 7.09 -7.99
CA VAL A 51 -10.41 5.80 -7.44
C VAL A 51 -10.67 4.78 -8.56
N ARG A 52 -11.39 5.19 -9.61
CA ARG A 52 -11.66 4.34 -10.78
C ARG A 52 -10.36 3.89 -11.46
N GLU A 53 -9.45 4.82 -11.73
CA GLU A 53 -8.18 4.50 -12.39
C GLU A 53 -7.31 3.57 -11.53
N GLY A 54 -7.33 3.73 -10.20
CA GLY A 54 -6.62 2.82 -9.30
C GLY A 54 -7.15 1.38 -9.36
N ILE A 55 -8.47 1.19 -9.47
CA ILE A 55 -9.07 -0.15 -9.62
C ILE A 55 -8.66 -0.76 -10.97
N LEU A 56 -8.79 0.00 -12.06
CA LEU A 56 -8.43 -0.48 -13.40
C LEU A 56 -6.94 -0.83 -13.51
N ALA A 57 -6.07 -0.02 -12.92
CA ALA A 57 -4.64 -0.30 -12.88
C ALA A 57 -4.35 -1.61 -12.12
N GLY A 58 -5.02 -1.84 -10.98
CA GLY A 58 -4.88 -3.10 -10.24
C GLY A 58 -5.33 -4.33 -11.03
N GLU A 59 -6.43 -4.22 -11.76
CA GLU A 59 -6.92 -5.28 -12.66
C GLU A 59 -5.93 -5.56 -13.80
N GLN A 60 -5.39 -4.51 -14.42
CA GLN A 60 -4.39 -4.62 -15.49
C GLN A 60 -3.10 -5.28 -15.02
N VAL A 61 -2.63 -4.94 -13.81
CA VAL A 61 -1.42 -5.58 -13.22
C VAL A 61 -1.61 -7.08 -13.08
N LEU A 62 -2.79 -7.54 -12.59
CA LEU A 62 -3.06 -8.97 -12.49
C LEU A 62 -3.21 -9.64 -13.86
N ALA A 63 -3.86 -8.96 -14.82
CA ALA A 63 -4.06 -9.49 -16.17
C ALA A 63 -2.73 -9.65 -16.93
N GLY A 64 -1.78 -8.74 -16.73
CA GLY A 64 -0.44 -8.78 -17.35
C GLY A 64 0.60 -9.58 -16.56
N ALA A 65 0.26 -10.08 -15.36
CA ALA A 65 1.25 -10.71 -14.49
C ALA A 65 1.92 -11.94 -15.10
N SER A 66 1.23 -12.73 -15.93
CA SER A 66 1.83 -13.90 -16.60
C SER A 66 2.93 -13.54 -17.59
N ASP A 67 2.84 -12.36 -18.18
CA ASP A 67 3.74 -11.90 -19.25
C ASP A 67 4.88 -11.03 -18.68
N ASP A 68 4.81 -10.68 -17.39
CA ASP A 68 5.85 -9.95 -16.69
C ASP A 68 7.03 -10.87 -16.32
N THR A 69 8.09 -10.75 -17.10
CA THR A 69 9.35 -11.50 -16.92
C THR A 69 10.37 -10.77 -16.04
N THR A 70 10.04 -9.57 -15.53
CA THR A 70 10.97 -8.77 -14.72
C THR A 70 11.27 -9.48 -13.40
N PRO A 71 12.53 -9.72 -13.01
CA PRO A 71 12.84 -10.24 -11.68
C PRO A 71 12.22 -9.34 -10.59
N THR A 72 11.42 -9.89 -9.69
CA THR A 72 10.65 -9.10 -8.72
C THR A 72 10.72 -9.69 -7.33
N LEU A 73 11.13 -8.86 -6.36
CA LEU A 73 10.89 -9.08 -4.95
C LEU A 73 9.62 -8.33 -4.55
N LEU A 74 8.61 -9.07 -4.08
CA LEU A 74 7.38 -8.47 -3.54
C LEU A 74 7.43 -8.47 -2.02
N ILE A 75 7.35 -7.29 -1.38
CA ILE A 75 7.41 -7.14 0.08
C ILE A 75 6.00 -6.84 0.60
N GLN A 76 5.59 -7.54 1.66
CA GLN A 76 4.25 -7.46 2.22
C GLN A 76 4.27 -7.17 3.72
N ALA A 77 3.42 -6.24 4.16
CA ALA A 77 3.15 -6.00 5.57
C ALA A 77 2.13 -7.00 6.09
N GLU A 78 2.42 -7.68 7.22
CA GLU A 78 1.47 -8.66 7.77
C GLU A 78 0.16 -8.01 8.26
N GLU A 79 0.23 -6.87 8.95
CA GLU A 79 -0.92 -6.16 9.49
C GLU A 79 -1.40 -5.02 8.59
N GLU A 80 -1.24 -5.18 7.28
CA GLU A 80 -1.72 -4.24 6.26
C GLU A 80 -3.26 -4.08 6.31
N ARG A 81 -3.74 -2.84 6.19
CA ARG A 81 -5.17 -2.47 6.22
C ARG A 81 -5.60 -1.53 5.10
N VAL A 82 -4.66 -1.05 4.30
CA VAL A 82 -4.85 -0.13 3.16
C VAL A 82 -4.73 -0.89 1.84
N VAL A 83 -3.75 -1.79 1.72
CA VAL A 83 -3.48 -2.62 0.53
C VAL A 83 -3.99 -4.06 0.75
N ASP A 84 -4.52 -4.72 -0.27
CA ASP A 84 -5.02 -6.08 -0.12
C ASP A 84 -3.91 -7.11 -0.31
N ASN A 85 -3.45 -7.70 0.79
CA ASN A 85 -2.43 -8.76 0.77
C ASN A 85 -2.81 -9.96 -0.10
N ARG A 86 -4.10 -10.26 -0.26
CA ARG A 86 -4.55 -11.38 -1.10
C ARG A 86 -4.21 -11.13 -2.57
N THR A 87 -4.19 -9.87 -2.99
CA THR A 87 -3.81 -9.50 -4.35
C THR A 87 -2.32 -9.71 -4.60
N HIS A 88 -1.47 -9.50 -3.60
CA HIS A 88 -0.05 -9.82 -3.69
C HIS A 88 0.18 -11.33 -3.84
N ASP A 89 -0.49 -12.13 -3.02
CA ASP A 89 -0.41 -13.60 -3.11
C ASP A 89 -0.83 -14.05 -4.51
N ARG A 90 -1.97 -13.51 -5.00
CA ARG A 90 -2.48 -13.83 -6.33
C ARG A 90 -1.52 -13.44 -7.46
N PHE A 91 -0.89 -12.29 -7.37
CA PHE A 91 0.11 -11.85 -8.34
C PHE A 91 1.28 -12.84 -8.39
N CYS A 92 1.83 -13.23 -7.23
CA CYS A 92 2.89 -14.23 -7.15
C CYS A 92 2.47 -15.59 -7.72
N GLU A 93 1.25 -16.06 -7.45
CA GLU A 93 0.71 -17.31 -8.00
C GLU A 93 0.66 -17.31 -9.52
N ILE A 94 0.13 -16.23 -10.13
CA ILE A 94 0.02 -16.10 -11.59
C ILE A 94 1.42 -16.14 -12.22
N ARG A 95 2.37 -15.39 -11.63
CA ARG A 95 3.76 -15.35 -12.08
C ARG A 95 4.48 -16.68 -11.97
N ALA A 96 4.30 -17.39 -10.86
CA ALA A 96 4.85 -18.72 -10.66
C ALA A 96 4.30 -19.72 -11.68
N ALA A 97 2.99 -19.68 -11.97
CA ALA A 97 2.36 -20.53 -12.99
C ALA A 97 2.86 -20.24 -14.41
N ALA A 98 3.27 -19.00 -14.69
CA ALA A 98 3.86 -18.59 -15.97
C ALA A 98 5.36 -18.90 -16.11
N GLY A 99 6.00 -19.43 -15.05
CA GLY A 99 7.43 -19.77 -15.07
C GLY A 99 8.37 -18.63 -14.67
N TYR A 100 7.83 -17.50 -14.21
CA TYR A 100 8.60 -16.32 -13.76
C TYR A 100 8.27 -15.99 -12.29
N PRO A 101 8.50 -16.90 -11.34
CA PRO A 101 8.11 -16.67 -9.95
C PRO A 101 8.78 -15.42 -9.38
N CYS A 102 8.07 -14.71 -8.50
CA CYS A 102 8.73 -13.70 -7.66
C CYS A 102 9.84 -14.35 -6.82
N GLU A 103 10.79 -13.53 -6.37
CA GLU A 103 11.88 -13.98 -5.49
C GLU A 103 11.33 -14.73 -4.27
N GLY A 104 11.80 -15.95 -4.04
CA GLY A 104 11.30 -16.83 -2.96
C GLY A 104 9.92 -17.47 -3.24
N GLY A 105 9.34 -17.29 -4.43
CA GLY A 105 8.09 -17.90 -4.90
C GLY A 105 6.81 -17.33 -4.28
N LYS A 106 6.92 -16.35 -3.40
CA LYS A 106 5.81 -15.74 -2.64
C LYS A 106 6.23 -14.36 -2.13
N PRO A 107 5.30 -13.53 -1.61
CA PRO A 107 5.68 -12.28 -0.97
C PRO A 107 6.60 -12.51 0.23
N LEU A 108 7.62 -11.65 0.38
CA LEU A 108 8.41 -11.53 1.61
C LEU A 108 7.56 -10.79 2.65
N VAL A 109 6.97 -11.53 3.57
CA VAL A 109 6.11 -10.97 4.62
C VAL A 109 6.94 -10.48 5.81
N ILE A 110 6.82 -9.19 6.12
CA ILE A 110 7.40 -8.58 7.32
C ILE A 110 6.37 -8.67 8.45
N LYS A 111 6.69 -9.50 9.46
CA LYS A 111 5.81 -9.81 10.59
C LYS A 111 5.50 -8.58 11.44
N GLY A 112 4.22 -8.41 11.81
CA GLY A 112 3.71 -7.26 12.57
C GLY A 112 3.83 -5.89 11.88
N ALA A 113 4.31 -5.83 10.63
CA ALA A 113 4.48 -4.57 9.92
C ALA A 113 3.14 -4.01 9.46
N TYR A 114 3.06 -2.66 9.45
CA TYR A 114 1.93 -1.89 8.94
C TYR A 114 2.30 -1.35 7.54
N HIS A 115 1.40 -0.58 6.93
CA HIS A 115 1.57 -0.01 5.59
C HIS A 115 2.95 0.66 5.35
N GLU A 116 3.45 1.43 6.32
CA GLU A 116 4.76 2.08 6.24
C GLU A 116 5.90 1.12 6.65
N ILE A 117 6.13 0.07 5.86
CA ILE A 117 7.17 -0.95 6.12
C ILE A 117 8.56 -0.33 6.20
N LEU A 118 8.86 0.63 5.32
CA LEU A 118 10.20 1.19 5.14
C LEU A 118 10.42 2.54 5.85
N PHE A 119 9.40 3.22 6.39
CA PHE A 119 9.56 4.59 6.92
C PHE A 119 8.63 4.99 8.05
#